data_AF-A0AAV6CEL9-F1
#
_entry.id   AF-A0AAV6CEL9-F1
#
_cell.length_a   1.000
_cell.length_b   1.000
_cell.length_c   1.000
_cell.angle_alpha   90.00
_cell.angle_beta   90.00
_cell.angle_gamma   90.00
#
_symmetry.space_group_name_H-M   'P 1'
#
loop_
_entity.id
_entity.type
_entity.pdbx_description
1 polymer ?
#
loop_
_entity_poly.entity_id
_entity_poly.type
_entity_poly.pdbx_seq_one_letter_code
_entity_poly.pdbx_strand_id
1 'polypeptide(L)'
;MSFQNEISEQAMRGVNDAPNDTLQDVLRRQYSRRQLLKNAALAAPGVILSGRLLAASDAYAAQQAKAASGHPADLGFEPISLTKVDDVIVPEGYGYQVVLRWGDPLLPGAPEFDAHQQS
;
A
#
# COMPACT_ATOMS: atom_id res chain seq x y z
N MET A 1 35.86 -24.90 -4.79
CA MET A 1 35.12 -24.92 -3.50
C MET A 1 34.89 -23.54 -2.88
N SER A 2 35.24 -22.41 -3.54
CA SER A 2 35.06 -21.06 -2.96
C SER A 2 33.78 -20.34 -3.41
N PHE A 3 33.25 -20.64 -4.60
CA PHE A 3 32.11 -19.92 -5.19
C PHE A 3 30.74 -20.34 -4.63
N GLN A 4 30.63 -21.52 -4.01
CA GLN A 4 29.39 -21.98 -3.37
C GLN A 4 29.16 -21.32 -2.00
N ASN A 5 30.22 -20.83 -1.35
CA ASN A 5 30.14 -20.22 -0.02
C ASN A 5 29.59 -18.79 -0.08
N GLU A 6 29.91 -18.03 -1.14
CA GLU A 6 29.45 -16.63 -1.30
C GLU A 6 27.94 -16.53 -1.56
N ILE A 7 27.36 -17.48 -2.32
CA ILE A 7 25.92 -17.49 -2.62
C ILE A 7 25.09 -17.79 -1.36
N SER A 8 25.66 -18.56 -0.42
CA SER A 8 25.00 -18.95 0.82
C SER A 8 24.93 -17.80 1.85
N GLU A 9 25.91 -16.89 1.86
CA GLU A 9 25.87 -15.68 2.70
C GLU A 9 24.86 -14.64 2.19
N GLN A 10 24.72 -14.48 0.88
CA GLN A 10 23.78 -13.51 0.31
C GLN A 10 22.31 -13.88 0.55
N ALA A 11 21.98 -15.17 0.61
CA ALA A 11 20.62 -15.64 0.91
C ALA A 11 20.22 -15.50 2.39
N MET A 12 21.20 -15.39 3.31
CA MET A 12 20.95 -15.30 4.76
C MET A 12 20.74 -13.86 5.24
N ARG A 13 21.15 -12.87 4.44
CA ARG A 13 20.92 -11.45 4.74
C ARG A 13 19.56 -11.07 4.15
N GLY A 14 18.48 -11.30 4.89
CA GLY A 14 17.11 -10.88 4.54
C GLY A 14 16.91 -9.36 4.52
N VAL A 15 17.94 -8.60 4.15
CA VAL A 15 17.99 -7.14 4.14
C VAL A 15 18.18 -6.70 2.70
N ASN A 16 17.24 -5.91 2.21
CA ASN A 16 17.38 -5.21 0.95
C ASN A 16 18.36 -4.04 1.13
N ASP A 17 19.65 -4.28 0.89
CA ASP A 17 20.72 -3.28 0.96
C ASP A 17 20.69 -2.29 -0.23
N ALA A 18 19.71 -2.40 -1.14
CA ALA A 18 19.56 -1.43 -2.22
C ALA A 18 19.27 -0.04 -1.63
N PRO A 19 19.95 1.01 -2.12
CA PRO A 19 19.68 2.38 -1.70
C PRO A 19 18.30 2.80 -2.18
N ASN A 20 17.28 2.56 -1.37
CA ASN A 20 15.92 3.01 -1.60
C ASN A 20 15.77 4.42 -1.03
N ASP A 21 15.01 5.26 -1.74
CA ASP A 21 14.61 6.57 -1.21
C ASP A 21 13.93 6.38 0.14
N THR A 22 14.32 7.17 1.14
CA THR A 22 13.60 7.15 2.41
C THR A 22 12.21 7.75 2.23
N LEU A 23 11.27 7.41 3.10
CA LEU A 23 9.95 8.04 3.13
C LEU A 23 10.08 9.58 3.26
N GLN A 24 11.10 10.06 3.97
CA GLN A 24 11.40 11.49 4.07
C GLN A 24 11.79 12.10 2.73
N ASP A 25 12.57 11.40 1.91
CA ASP A 25 12.98 11.87 0.58
C ASP A 25 11.79 11.94 -0.38
N VAL A 26 10.91 10.94 -0.33
CA VAL A 26 9.67 10.93 -1.11
C VAL A 26 8.76 12.10 -0.72
N LEU A 27 8.55 12.30 0.59
CA LEU A 27 7.75 13.41 1.11
C LEU A 27 8.34 14.77 0.73
N ARG A 28 9.66 14.95 0.92
CA ARG A 28 10.36 16.19 0.61
C ARG A 28 10.27 16.51 -0.88
N ARG A 29 10.38 15.50 -1.76
CA ARG A 29 10.26 15.63 -3.22
C ARG A 29 8.84 15.97 -3.68
N GLN A 30 7.80 15.47 -3.00
CA GLN A 30 6.42 15.86 -3.31
C GLN A 30 6.14 17.29 -2.82
N TYR A 31 6.59 17.64 -1.62
CA TYR A 31 6.38 18.97 -1.05
C TYR A 31 7.12 20.05 -1.86
N SER A 32 8.39 19.82 -2.23
CA SER A 32 9.18 20.76 -3.03
C SER A 32 8.52 21.07 -4.37
N ARG A 33 8.03 20.05 -5.10
CA ARG A 33 7.28 20.22 -6.35
C ARG A 33 6.03 21.06 -6.17
N ARG A 34 5.25 20.81 -5.11
CA ARG A 34 4.03 21.58 -4.82
C ARG A 34 4.34 23.02 -4.45
N GLN A 35 5.41 23.27 -3.70
CA GLN A 35 5.83 24.63 -3.34
C GLN A 35 6.36 25.39 -4.56
N LEU A 36 7.14 24.74 -5.42
CA LEU A 36 7.57 25.32 -6.69
C LEU A 36 6.38 25.68 -7.59
N LEU A 37 5.41 24.78 -7.75
CA LEU A 37 4.20 25.05 -8.55
C LEU A 37 3.33 26.15 -7.95
N LYS A 38 3.17 26.18 -6.61
CA LYS A 38 2.45 27.27 -5.91
C LYS A 38 3.16 28.60 -6.12
N ASN A 39 4.47 28.65 -5.93
CA ASN A 39 5.25 29.87 -6.07
C ASN A 39 5.28 30.35 -7.53
N ALA A 40 5.36 29.44 -8.50
CA ALA A 40 5.27 29.75 -9.92
C ALA A 40 3.88 30.29 -10.31
N ALA A 41 2.80 29.74 -9.74
CA ALA A 41 1.44 30.24 -9.96
C ALA A 41 1.23 31.65 -9.40
N LEU A 42 1.86 31.98 -8.27
CA LEU A 42 1.80 33.32 -7.66
C LEU A 42 2.65 34.36 -8.40
N ALA A 43 3.71 33.95 -9.12
CA ALA A 43 4.61 34.83 -9.84
C ALA A 43 4.14 35.21 -11.26
N ALA A 44 3.05 34.59 -11.76
CA ALA A 44 2.53 34.84 -13.10
C ALA A 44 1.28 35.76 -13.06
N PRO A 45 1.38 37.05 -13.45
CA PRO A 45 0.22 37.92 -13.51
C PRO A 45 -0.67 37.51 -14.70
N GLY A 46 -1.73 36.73 -14.42
CA GLY A 46 -2.72 36.32 -15.42
C GLY A 46 -3.34 34.92 -15.26
N VAL A 47 -2.96 34.14 -14.25
CA VAL A 47 -3.45 32.76 -14.09
C VAL A 47 -4.83 32.74 -13.42
N ILE A 48 -5.89 33.11 -14.15
CA ILE A 48 -7.25 32.64 -13.84
C ILE A 48 -7.33 31.18 -14.32
N LEU A 49 -6.74 30.26 -13.55
CA LEU A 49 -6.72 28.82 -13.83
C LEU A 49 -7.47 28.02 -12.74
N SER A 50 -8.42 28.64 -12.04
CA SER A 50 -9.26 27.93 -11.08
C SER A 50 -10.17 26.91 -11.79
N GLY A 51 -10.81 27.30 -12.90
CA GLY A 51 -11.73 26.42 -13.63
C GLY A 51 -11.08 25.24 -14.36
N ARG A 52 -9.86 25.41 -14.88
CA ARG A 52 -9.15 24.33 -15.61
C ARG A 52 -8.45 23.33 -14.69
N LEU A 53 -8.00 23.75 -13.51
CA LEU A 53 -7.47 22.83 -12.49
C LEU A 53 -8.57 21.96 -11.88
N LEU A 54 -9.76 22.52 -11.65
CA LEU A 54 -10.94 21.76 -11.20
C LEU A 54 -11.40 20.75 -12.26
N ALA A 55 -11.47 21.16 -13.53
CA ALA A 55 -11.79 20.25 -14.63
C ALA A 55 -10.72 19.14 -14.83
N ALA A 56 -9.44 19.44 -14.57
CA ALA A 56 -8.37 18.45 -14.62
C ALA A 56 -8.41 17.46 -13.43
N SER A 57 -8.82 17.90 -12.24
CA SER A 57 -9.05 17.00 -11.10
C SER A 57 -10.24 16.08 -11.34
N ASP A 58 -11.32 16.59 -11.94
CA ASP A 58 -12.49 15.80 -12.29
C ASP A 58 -12.17 14.78 -13.40
N ALA A 59 -11.38 15.17 -14.40
CA ALA A 59 -10.90 14.27 -15.44
C ALA A 59 -9.95 13.18 -14.89
N TYR A 60 -9.07 13.53 -13.95
CA TYR A 60 -8.19 12.57 -13.28
C TYR A 60 -8.97 11.60 -12.40
N ALA A 61 -9.97 12.08 -11.66
CA ALA A 61 -10.87 11.25 -10.87
C ALA A 61 -11.71 10.31 -11.76
N ALA A 62 -12.22 10.81 -12.88
CA ALA A 62 -12.95 9.99 -13.86
C ALA A 62 -12.05 8.94 -14.54
N GLN A 63 -10.77 9.26 -14.77
CA GLN A 63 -9.81 8.31 -15.33
C GLN A 63 -9.40 7.23 -14.32
N GLN A 64 -9.28 7.57 -13.03
CA GLN A 64 -9.10 6.59 -11.94
C GLN A 64 -10.32 5.67 -11.80
N ALA A 65 -11.54 6.22 -11.90
CA ALA A 65 -12.77 5.42 -11.91
C ALA A 65 -12.86 4.46 -13.11
N LYS A 66 -12.36 4.87 -14.28
CA LYS A 66 -12.27 4.01 -15.48
C LYS A 66 -11.14 2.98 -15.40
N ALA A 67 -10.04 3.27 -14.71
CA ALA A 67 -8.97 2.31 -14.47
C ALA A 67 -9.40 1.21 -13.49
N ALA A 68 -10.28 1.53 -12.54
CA ALA A 68 -10.95 0.55 -11.68
C ALA A 68 -11.99 -0.31 -12.42
N SER A 69 -12.45 0.11 -13.61
CA SER A 69 -13.31 -0.66 -14.50
C SER A 69 -12.54 -1.29 -15.67
N GLY A 70 -11.21 -1.43 -15.54
CA GLY A 70 -10.44 -2.29 -16.43
C GLY A 70 -11.04 -3.69 -16.40
N HIS A 71 -11.28 -4.28 -17.57
CA HIS A 71 -11.82 -5.64 -17.75
C HIS A 71 -11.37 -6.53 -16.59
N PRO A 72 -12.31 -7.14 -15.84
CA PRO A 72 -11.91 -8.04 -14.79
C PRO A 72 -10.93 -9.01 -15.45
N ALA A 73 -9.75 -9.17 -14.84
CA ALA A 73 -8.95 -10.34 -15.14
C ALA A 73 -9.91 -11.54 -15.09
N ASP A 74 -9.68 -12.58 -15.89
CA ASP A 74 -10.50 -13.79 -15.86
C ASP A 74 -10.26 -14.50 -14.51
N LEU A 75 -10.85 -13.92 -13.47
CA LEU A 75 -10.81 -14.36 -12.10
C LEU A 75 -11.88 -15.44 -12.03
N GLY A 76 -11.51 -16.65 -11.59
CA GLY A 76 -12.45 -17.75 -11.42
C GLY A 76 -13.49 -17.55 -10.31
N PHE A 77 -13.73 -16.30 -9.89
CA PHE A 77 -14.67 -15.92 -8.85
C PHE A 77 -15.26 -14.54 -9.14
N GLU A 78 -16.50 -14.32 -8.68
CA GLU A 78 -17.14 -13.01 -8.76
C GLU A 78 -16.53 -12.04 -7.74
N PRO A 79 -16.07 -10.84 -8.15
CA PRO A 79 -15.55 -9.85 -7.23
C PRO A 79 -16.57 -9.41 -6.17
N ILE A 80 -16.11 -9.24 -4.93
CA ILE A 80 -16.95 -8.72 -3.85
C ILE A 80 -16.99 -7.19 -3.85
N SER A 81 -18.08 -6.62 -3.32
CA SER A 81 -18.22 -5.17 -3.13
C SER A 81 -17.45 -4.66 -1.91
N LEU A 82 -17.05 -3.39 -1.95
CA LEU A 82 -16.45 -2.70 -0.79
C LEU A 82 -17.43 -2.65 0.38
N THR A 83 -16.94 -2.96 1.57
CA THR A 83 -17.71 -2.96 2.82
C THR A 83 -16.94 -2.29 3.96
N LYS A 84 -17.65 -1.92 5.04
CA LYS A 84 -17.09 -1.44 6.30
C LYS A 84 -17.40 -2.37 7.47
N VAL A 85 -17.96 -3.56 7.19
CA VAL A 85 -18.27 -4.55 8.21
C VAL A 85 -16.96 -5.12 8.75
N ASP A 86 -16.90 -5.31 10.06
CA ASP A 86 -15.78 -5.97 10.75
C ASP A 86 -15.94 -7.49 10.66
N ASP A 87 -15.87 -8.01 9.44
CA ASP A 87 -15.98 -9.44 9.13
C ASP A 87 -15.24 -9.77 7.82
N VAL A 88 -14.90 -11.04 7.64
CA VAL A 88 -14.25 -11.54 6.43
C VAL A 88 -15.33 -11.92 5.40
N ILE A 89 -15.46 -11.12 4.35
CA ILE A 89 -16.36 -11.40 3.22
C ILE A 89 -15.56 -12.10 2.11
N VAL A 90 -16.07 -13.22 1.62
CA VAL A 90 -15.48 -14.00 0.53
C VAL A 90 -16.50 -14.17 -0.62
N PRO A 91 -16.06 -14.46 -1.85
CA PRO A 91 -16.96 -14.76 -2.97
C PRO A 91 -17.84 -15.99 -2.70
N GLU A 92 -18.93 -16.14 -3.46
CA GLU A 92 -19.79 -17.31 -3.36
C GLU A 92 -19.02 -18.62 -3.64
N GLY A 93 -19.32 -19.66 -2.84
CA GLY A 93 -18.64 -20.95 -2.93
C GLY A 93 -17.29 -21.03 -2.19
N TYR A 94 -16.82 -19.94 -1.59
CA TYR A 94 -15.62 -19.90 -0.76
C TYR A 94 -15.94 -19.87 0.73
N GLY A 95 -14.96 -20.25 1.55
CA GLY A 95 -15.03 -20.17 3.01
C GLY A 95 -13.67 -19.78 3.60
N TYR A 96 -13.69 -19.35 4.86
CA TYR A 96 -12.48 -19.02 5.61
C TYR A 96 -12.50 -19.69 6.98
N GLN A 97 -11.32 -19.91 7.56
CA GLN A 97 -11.15 -20.42 8.91
C GLN A 97 -9.92 -19.78 9.57
N VAL A 98 -9.98 -19.58 10.88
CA VAL A 98 -8.83 -19.09 11.64
C VAL A 98 -7.93 -20.28 12.00
N VAL A 99 -6.68 -20.24 11.53
CA VAL A 99 -5.69 -21.31 11.78
C VAL A 99 -4.88 -21.04 13.06
N LEU A 100 -4.53 -19.77 13.29
CA LEU A 100 -3.78 -19.32 14.46
C LEU A 100 -4.19 -17.89 14.76
N ARG A 101 -4.49 -17.60 16.02
CA ARG A 101 -4.81 -16.26 16.51
C ARG A 101 -3.57 -15.63 17.11
N TRP A 102 -3.57 -14.30 17.12
CA TRP A 102 -2.61 -13.58 17.94
C TRP A 102 -2.81 -13.97 19.40
N GLY A 103 -1.73 -14.40 20.05
CA GLY A 103 -1.74 -14.87 21.43
C GLY A 103 -1.96 -16.38 21.62
N ASP A 104 -2.22 -17.15 20.54
CA ASP A 104 -2.30 -18.60 20.69
C ASP A 104 -0.93 -19.19 21.09
N PRO A 105 -0.88 -20.07 22.11
CA PRO A 105 0.37 -20.64 22.59
C PRO A 105 0.94 -21.63 21.56
N LEU A 106 2.19 -21.41 21.14
CA LEU A 106 2.86 -22.25 20.16
C LEU A 106 3.58 -23.47 20.77
N LEU A 107 3.88 -23.43 22.07
CA LEU A 107 4.66 -24.44 22.77
C LEU A 107 3.93 -24.92 24.03
N PRO A 108 4.12 -26.19 24.46
CA PRO A 108 3.61 -26.66 25.74
C PRO A 108 4.14 -25.81 26.89
N GLY A 109 3.23 -25.33 27.74
CA GLY A 109 3.58 -24.49 28.90
C GLY A 109 3.83 -23.02 28.58
N ALA A 110 3.60 -22.57 27.34
CA ALA A 110 3.61 -21.15 27.03
C ALA A 110 2.52 -20.41 27.86
N PRO A 111 2.81 -19.21 28.38
CA PRO A 111 1.86 -18.44 29.17
C PRO A 111 0.64 -18.05 28.32
N GLU A 112 -0.51 -17.86 28.98
CA GLU A 112 -1.67 -17.27 28.34
C GLU A 112 -1.36 -15.83 27.93
N PHE A 113 -1.83 -15.45 26.76
CA PHE A 113 -1.60 -14.13 26.21
C PHE A 113 -2.46 -13.07 26.91
N ASP A 114 -1.83 -11.97 27.36
CA ASP A 114 -2.50 -10.79 27.91
C ASP A 114 -2.19 -9.55 27.03
N ALA A 115 -3.24 -9.01 26.39
CA ALA A 115 -3.13 -7.84 25.52
C ALA A 115 -2.79 -6.54 26.29
N HIS A 116 -3.01 -6.49 27.60
CA HIS A 116 -2.72 -5.32 28.44
C HIS A 116 -1.32 -5.35 29.06
N GLN A 117 -0.60 -6.47 28.94
CA GLN A 117 0.74 -6.65 29.49
C GLN A 117 1.73 -7.05 28.41
N GLN A 118 1.83 -6.19 27.39
CA GLN A 118 2.83 -6.34 26.31
C GLN A 118 4.04 -5.47 26.61
N SER A 119 5.16 -6.09 26.97
CA SER A 119 6.45 -5.42 27.22
C SER A 119 7.52 -5.91 26.26
#